data_AF-A0A2J0M5N5-F1
#
_entry.id   AF-A0A2J0M5N5-F1
#
_cell.length_a   1.000
_cell.length_b   1.000
_cell.length_c   1.000
_cell.angle_alpha   90.00
_cell.angle_beta   90.00
_cell.angle_gamma   90.00
#
_symmetry.space_group_name_H-M   'P 1'
#
loop_
_entity.id
_entity.type
_entity.pdbx_description
1 polymer ?
#
loop_
_entity_poly.entity_id
_entity_poly.type
_entity_poly.pdbx_seq_one_letter_code
_entity_poly.pdbx_strand_id
1 'polypeptide(L)'
;SDFYVNIVGSGETIGKLDKVLHYLADQQEKDYDLMSKIKGAMIYPIFVLMAMAGIGVVMMIFVIPKLTDVLKETGGDLPMATKILMGASDFMIHYWWLLLGGVIVLAVTVRVFLKTPAGKKFFDYFLLKLPIFGKLFQRIYLIRFTRSLATLVVGGVALTKGLKITAGIVGNTVYRDLITRTIKEVEEGNSISTVFMESKEMPQMVSQMLIVGEKTGRID
;
A
#
# COMPACT_ATOMS: atom_id res chain seq x y z
N SER A 1 -2.83 8.98 -17.90
CA SER A 1 -2.01 7.82 -17.52
C SER A 1 -1.63 7.09 -18.79
N ASP A 2 -0.35 6.82 -18.98
CA ASP A 2 0.20 6.21 -20.21
C ASP A 2 -0.45 4.86 -20.53
N PHE A 3 -1.00 4.16 -19.53
CA PHE A 3 -1.73 2.91 -19.71
C PHE A 3 -2.98 3.04 -20.59
N TYR A 4 -3.87 4.00 -20.27
CA TYR A 4 -5.11 4.19 -21.04
C TYR A 4 -4.80 4.62 -22.47
N VAL A 5 -3.82 5.52 -22.65
CA VAL A 5 -3.40 6.00 -23.97
C VAL A 5 -2.83 4.86 -24.82
N ASN A 6 -1.96 4.01 -24.24
CA ASN A 6 -1.40 2.87 -24.96
C ASN A 6 -2.43 1.80 -25.31
N ILE A 7 -3.40 1.54 -24.42
CA ILE A 7 -4.47 0.58 -24.69
C ILE A 7 -5.41 1.07 -25.79
N VAL A 8 -5.82 2.34 -25.73
CA VAL A 8 -6.66 2.95 -26.77
C VAL A 8 -5.94 2.96 -28.11
N GLY A 9 -4.65 3.36 -28.14
CA GLY A 9 -3.85 3.35 -29.38
C GLY A 9 -3.68 1.94 -29.97
N SER A 10 -3.49 0.92 -29.13
CA SER A 10 -3.47 -0.48 -29.58
C SER A 10 -4.83 -0.92 -30.13
N GLY A 11 -5.91 -0.54 -29.45
CA GLY A 11 -7.28 -0.82 -29.87
C GLY A 11 -7.66 -0.19 -31.20
N GLU A 12 -7.22 1.04 -31.44
CA GLU A 12 -7.40 1.77 -32.70
C GLU A 12 -6.61 1.11 -33.83
N THR A 13 -5.34 0.75 -33.59
CA THR A 13 -4.48 0.07 -34.57
C THR A 13 -5.08 -1.27 -35.03
N ILE A 14 -5.82 -1.96 -34.15
CA ILE A 14 -6.43 -3.27 -34.42
C ILE A 14 -7.90 -3.13 -34.86
N GLY A 15 -8.45 -1.90 -34.93
CA GLY A 15 -9.84 -1.64 -35.29
C GLY A 15 -10.87 -2.16 -34.27
N LYS A 16 -10.45 -2.37 -33.01
CA LYS A 16 -11.28 -2.93 -31.91
C LYS A 16 -11.49 -1.93 -30.78
N LEU A 17 -11.56 -0.63 -31.11
CA LEU A 17 -11.68 0.45 -30.14
C LEU A 17 -12.87 0.26 -29.18
N ASP A 18 -14.04 -0.13 -29.72
CA ASP A 18 -15.25 -0.40 -28.94
C ASP A 18 -15.04 -1.42 -27.81
N LYS A 19 -14.48 -2.60 -28.16
CA LYS A 19 -14.17 -3.66 -27.17
C LYS A 19 -13.16 -3.18 -26.13
N VAL A 20 -12.18 -2.38 -26.55
CA VAL A 20 -11.16 -1.84 -25.65
C VAL A 20 -11.75 -0.83 -24.67
N LEU A 21 -12.64 0.04 -25.11
CA LEU A 21 -13.32 0.99 -24.25
C LEU A 21 -14.25 0.28 -23.24
N HIS A 22 -15.01 -0.72 -23.69
CA HIS A 22 -15.81 -1.56 -22.80
C HIS A 22 -14.95 -2.27 -21.75
N TYR A 23 -13.84 -2.87 -22.17
CA TYR A 23 -12.90 -3.50 -21.25
C TYR A 23 -12.34 -2.51 -20.20
N LEU A 24 -11.96 -1.30 -20.63
CA LEU A 24 -11.44 -0.28 -19.72
C LEU A 24 -12.49 0.21 -18.72
N ALA A 25 -13.76 0.29 -19.13
CA ALA A 25 -14.88 0.61 -18.25
C ALA A 25 -15.04 -0.48 -17.17
N ASP A 26 -15.14 -1.74 -17.57
CA ASP A 26 -15.25 -2.88 -16.64
C ASP A 26 -14.08 -2.94 -15.65
N GLN A 27 -12.86 -2.64 -16.14
CA GLN A 27 -11.67 -2.63 -15.30
C GLN A 27 -11.70 -1.48 -14.28
N GLN A 28 -12.13 -0.27 -14.69
CA GLN A 28 -12.30 0.85 -13.76
C GLN A 28 -13.35 0.55 -12.70
N GLU A 29 -14.47 -0.06 -13.07
CA GLU A 29 -15.53 -0.46 -12.13
C GLU A 29 -14.98 -1.44 -11.09
N LYS A 30 -14.27 -2.48 -11.51
CA LYS A 30 -13.63 -3.45 -10.61
C LYS A 30 -12.62 -2.80 -9.66
N ASP A 31 -11.82 -1.85 -10.15
CA ASP A 31 -10.84 -1.14 -9.35
C ASP A 31 -11.50 -0.19 -8.33
N TYR A 32 -12.58 0.48 -8.74
CA TYR A 32 -13.41 1.30 -7.87
C TYR A 32 -14.06 0.46 -6.77
N ASP A 33 -14.68 -0.67 -7.11
CA ASP A 33 -15.30 -1.60 -6.17
C ASP A 33 -14.32 -2.15 -5.15
N LEU A 34 -13.12 -2.54 -5.60
CA LEU A 34 -12.06 -3.00 -4.71
C LEU A 34 -11.67 -1.91 -3.72
N MET A 35 -11.44 -0.69 -4.21
CA MET A 35 -11.07 0.44 -3.36
C MET A 35 -12.19 0.83 -2.40
N SER A 36 -13.44 0.78 -2.86
CA SER A 36 -14.64 1.06 -2.06
C SER A 36 -14.79 0.05 -0.93
N LYS A 37 -14.64 -1.26 -1.21
CA LYS A 37 -14.65 -2.32 -0.19
C LYS A 37 -13.54 -2.15 0.83
N ILE A 38 -12.32 -1.82 0.40
CA ILE A 38 -11.19 -1.56 1.30
C ILE A 38 -11.49 -0.36 2.20
N LYS A 39 -11.97 0.76 1.63
CA LYS A 39 -12.34 1.95 2.41
C LYS A 39 -13.45 1.63 3.41
N GLY A 40 -14.51 0.94 2.97
CA GLY A 40 -15.62 0.54 3.82
C GLY A 40 -15.19 -0.31 5.01
N ALA A 41 -14.32 -1.31 4.78
CA ALA A 41 -13.80 -2.15 5.85
C ALA A 41 -12.92 -1.41 6.86
N MET A 42 -12.28 -0.30 6.46
CA MET A 42 -11.41 0.51 7.31
C MET A 42 -12.15 1.55 8.16
N ILE A 43 -13.41 1.89 7.84
CA ILE A 43 -14.18 2.90 8.57
C ILE A 43 -14.32 2.52 10.05
N TYR A 44 -14.75 1.29 10.34
CA TYR A 44 -14.97 0.85 11.71
C TYR A 44 -13.68 0.81 12.56
N PRO A 45 -12.57 0.19 12.10
CA PRO A 45 -11.29 0.25 12.83
C PRO A 45 -10.81 1.68 13.11
N ILE A 46 -10.88 2.57 12.11
CA ILE A 46 -10.43 3.96 12.28
C ILE A 46 -11.30 4.70 13.30
N PHE A 47 -12.62 4.53 13.23
CA PHE A 47 -13.56 5.16 14.16
C PHE A 47 -13.31 4.73 15.61
N VAL A 48 -13.18 3.42 15.86
CA VAL A 48 -12.94 2.89 17.21
C VAL A 48 -11.59 3.37 17.76
N LEU A 49 -10.52 3.33 16.95
CA LEU A 49 -9.20 3.82 17.37
C LEU A 49 -9.22 5.32 17.71
N MET A 50 -9.91 6.13 16.89
CA MET A 50 -10.11 7.55 17.16
C MET A 50 -10.88 7.79 18.46
N ALA A 51 -11.97 7.06 18.68
CA ALA A 51 -12.76 7.18 19.91
C ALA A 51 -11.94 6.78 21.15
N MET A 52 -11.21 5.65 21.09
CA MET A 52 -10.34 5.19 22.17
C MET A 52 -9.22 6.20 22.47
N ALA A 53 -8.55 6.72 21.44
CA ALA A 53 -7.53 7.74 21.60
C ALA A 53 -8.11 9.03 22.21
N GLY A 54 -9.28 9.46 21.75
CA GLY A 54 -9.98 10.63 22.29
C GLY A 54 -10.34 10.46 23.77
N ILE A 55 -10.91 9.32 24.16
CA ILE A 55 -11.20 8.99 25.56
C ILE A 55 -9.91 9.00 26.39
N GLY A 56 -8.83 8.39 25.88
CA GLY A 56 -7.54 8.37 26.55
C GLY A 56 -6.97 9.78 26.80
N VAL A 57 -7.08 10.67 25.82
CA VAL A 57 -6.67 12.08 25.96
C VAL A 57 -7.50 12.80 27.01
N VAL A 58 -8.82 12.63 27.00
CA VAL A 58 -9.72 13.23 28.01
C VAL A 58 -9.41 12.71 29.41
N MET A 59 -9.16 11.41 29.55
CA MET A 59 -8.78 10.83 30.83
C MET A 59 -7.45 11.40 31.35
N MET A 60 -6.44 11.50 30.48
CA MET A 60 -5.12 12.05 30.85
C MET A 60 -5.20 13.53 31.24
N ILE A 61 -5.99 14.35 30.53
CA ILE A 61 -6.04 15.80 30.78
C ILE A 61 -6.94 16.16 31.97
N PHE A 62 -8.05 15.43 32.18
CA PHE A 62 -9.06 15.82 33.18
C PHE A 62 -9.18 14.88 34.38
N VAL A 63 -9.00 13.57 34.18
CA VAL A 63 -9.30 12.58 35.22
C VAL A 63 -8.06 12.25 36.06
N ILE A 64 -6.92 11.99 35.40
CA ILE A 64 -5.65 11.66 36.08
C ILE A 64 -5.18 12.77 37.02
N PRO A 65 -5.23 14.07 36.69
CA PRO A 65 -4.78 15.13 37.59
C PRO A 65 -5.64 15.22 38.85
N LYS A 66 -6.96 15.12 38.71
CA LYS A 66 -7.87 15.13 39.86
C LYS A 66 -7.61 13.98 40.82
N LEU A 67 -7.35 12.79 40.28
CA LEU A 67 -6.99 11.63 41.10
C LEU A 67 -5.63 11.82 41.79
N THR A 68 -4.69 12.46 41.08
CA THR A 68 -3.35 12.77 41.57
C THR A 68 -3.38 13.76 42.73
N ASP A 69 -4.22 14.79 42.67
CA ASP A 69 -4.33 15.79 43.72
C ASP A 69 -4.81 15.15 45.03
N VAL A 70 -5.82 14.28 44.97
CA VAL A 70 -6.30 13.50 46.12
C VAL A 70 -5.19 12.60 46.70
N LEU A 71 -4.41 11.95 45.84
CA LEU A 71 -3.32 11.06 46.27
C LEU A 71 -2.18 11.83 46.94
N LYS A 72 -1.85 13.04 46.47
CA LYS A 72 -0.84 13.91 47.10
C LYS A 72 -1.28 14.38 48.48
N GLU A 73 -2.56 14.69 48.66
CA GLU A 73 -3.14 15.10 49.95
C GLU A 73 -3.11 13.99 51.01
N THR A 74 -3.08 12.72 50.57
CA THR A 74 -3.06 11.56 51.48
C THR A 74 -1.66 11.31 52.10
N GLY A 75 -0.62 12.04 51.67
CA GLY A 75 0.67 12.12 52.36
C GLY A 75 1.58 10.88 52.28
N GLY A 76 1.25 9.89 51.44
CA GLY A 76 2.06 8.69 51.22
C GLY A 76 3.03 8.81 50.04
N ASP A 77 4.14 8.09 50.09
CA ASP A 77 5.07 7.99 48.97
C ASP A 77 4.43 7.26 47.77
N LEU A 78 4.36 7.94 46.64
CA LEU A 78 3.75 7.39 45.44
C LEU A 78 4.69 6.36 44.75
N PRO A 79 4.17 5.21 44.30
CA PRO A 79 4.92 4.27 43.48
C PRO A 79 5.48 4.94 42.22
N MET A 80 6.61 4.42 41.71
CA MET A 80 7.26 4.97 40.53
C MET A 80 6.35 5.00 39.29
N ALA A 81 5.49 3.99 39.11
CA ALA A 81 4.51 3.95 38.03
C ALA A 81 3.53 5.14 38.08
N THR A 82 3.04 5.51 39.26
CA THR A 82 2.14 6.65 39.45
C THR A 82 2.86 7.98 39.20
N LYS A 83 4.12 8.11 39.64
CA LYS A 83 4.94 9.30 39.37
C LYS A 83 5.19 9.51 37.86
N ILE A 84 5.45 8.43 37.11
CA ILE A 84 5.58 8.48 35.64
C ILE A 84 4.27 8.89 34.99
N LEU A 85 3.15 8.31 35.43
CA LEU A 85 1.81 8.63 34.90
C LEU A 85 1.45 10.11 35.12
N MET A 86 1.72 10.62 36.33
CA MET A 86 1.53 12.03 36.67
C MET A 86 2.39 12.95 35.81
N GLY A 87 3.68 12.62 35.63
CA GLY A 87 4.57 13.39 34.77
C GLY A 87 4.12 13.41 33.30
N ALA A 88 3.62 12.27 32.80
CA ALA A 88 3.05 12.19 31.44
C ALA A 88 1.76 13.01 31.30
N SER A 89 0.90 12.98 32.32
CA SER A 89 -0.31 13.79 32.42
C SER A 89 0.01 15.30 32.42
N ASP A 90 0.91 15.75 33.30
CA ASP A 90 1.33 17.15 33.38
C ASP A 90 1.97 17.62 32.07
N PHE A 91 2.77 16.77 31.44
CA PHE A 91 3.34 17.05 30.12
C PHE A 91 2.26 17.21 29.05
N MET A 92 1.27 16.31 29.01
CA MET A 92 0.15 16.41 28.07
C MET A 92 -0.67 17.68 28.28
N ILE A 93 -0.89 18.12 29.52
CA ILE A 93 -1.69 19.32 29.84
C ILE A 93 -0.95 20.60 29.47
N HIS A 94 0.34 20.73 29.84
CA HIS A 94 1.08 21.98 29.64
C HIS A 94 1.65 22.12 28.23
N TYR A 95 1.98 21.00 27.59
CA TYR A 95 2.64 20.95 26.28
C TYR A 95 1.76 20.32 25.19
N TRP A 96 0.43 20.36 25.33
CA TRP A 96 -0.52 19.86 24.32
C TRP A 96 -0.29 20.51 22.94
N TRP A 97 0.07 21.80 22.91
CA TRP A 97 0.38 22.54 21.69
C TRP A 97 1.69 22.10 21.04
N LEU A 98 2.71 21.73 21.85
CA LEU A 98 3.94 21.10 21.32
C LEU A 98 3.66 19.70 20.78
N LEU A 99 2.79 18.93 21.43
CA LEU A 99 2.36 17.63 20.93
C LEU A 99 1.64 17.76 19.58
N LEU A 100 0.69 18.70 19.49
CA LEU A 100 -0.04 18.98 18.24
C LEU A 100 0.91 19.50 17.15
N GLY A 101 1.79 20.44 17.48
CA GLY A 101 2.83 20.94 16.57
C GLY A 101 3.78 19.83 16.13
N GLY A 102 4.19 18.95 17.04
CA GLY A 102 5.03 17.79 16.76
C GLY A 102 4.36 16.80 15.80
N VAL A 103 3.06 16.54 15.98
CA VAL A 103 2.27 15.70 15.05
C VAL A 103 2.22 16.34 13.66
N ILE A 104 2.00 17.66 13.57
CA ILE A 104 1.98 18.39 12.29
C ILE A 104 3.35 18.33 11.62
N VAL A 105 4.43 18.63 12.33
CA VAL A 105 5.81 18.58 11.82
C VAL A 105 6.16 17.17 11.37
N LEU A 106 5.80 16.15 12.15
CA LEU A 106 6.00 14.75 11.79
C LEU A 106 5.21 14.39 10.53
N ALA A 107 3.94 14.79 10.44
CA ALA A 107 3.10 14.54 9.26
C ALA A 107 3.67 15.20 8.00
N VAL A 108 4.14 16.44 8.09
CA VAL A 108 4.79 17.14 6.98
C VAL A 108 6.11 16.46 6.61
N THR A 109 6.94 16.11 7.59
CA THR A 109 8.23 15.44 7.37
C THR A 109 8.03 14.10 6.68
N VAL A 110 7.11 13.28 7.17
CA VAL A 110 6.72 12.01 6.55
C VAL A 110 6.20 12.26 5.14
N ARG A 111 5.32 13.24 4.93
CA ARG A 111 4.78 13.56 3.60
C ARG A 111 5.86 13.96 2.61
N VAL A 112 6.83 14.78 3.02
CA VAL A 112 7.97 15.17 2.17
C VAL A 112 8.88 13.98 1.92
N PHE A 113 9.18 13.18 2.96
CA PHE A 113 10.00 11.99 2.84
C PHE A 113 9.39 10.96 1.88
N LEU A 114 8.08 10.71 1.94
CA LEU A 114 7.36 9.80 1.04
C LEU A 114 7.34 10.27 -0.42
N LYS A 115 7.56 11.56 -0.70
CA LYS A 115 7.72 12.06 -2.07
C LYS A 115 9.10 11.76 -2.65
N THR A 116 10.11 11.47 -1.81
CA THR A 116 11.45 11.11 -2.28
C THR A 116 11.47 9.67 -2.82
N PRO A 117 12.34 9.34 -3.79
CA PRO A 117 12.45 7.97 -4.31
C PRO A 117 12.81 6.95 -3.22
N ALA A 118 13.73 7.31 -2.32
CA ALA A 118 14.17 6.45 -1.22
C ALA A 118 13.04 6.24 -0.20
N GLY A 119 12.34 7.32 0.20
CA GLY A 119 11.25 7.22 1.16
C GLY A 119 10.05 6.46 0.61
N LYS A 120 9.71 6.65 -0.67
CA LYS A 120 8.68 5.86 -1.34
C LYS A 120 9.04 4.38 -1.36
N LYS A 121 10.29 4.03 -1.70
CA LYS A 121 10.76 2.64 -1.71
C LYS A 121 10.74 1.99 -0.33
N PHE A 122 11.18 2.72 0.70
CA PHE A 122 11.12 2.26 2.08
C PHE A 122 9.67 2.00 2.53
N PHE A 123 8.76 2.93 2.25
CA PHE A 123 7.36 2.81 2.61
C PHE A 123 6.65 1.66 1.88
N ASP A 124 6.87 1.55 0.56
CA ASP A 124 6.32 0.47 -0.26
C ASP A 124 6.80 -0.91 0.21
N TYR A 125 8.06 -1.01 0.65
CA TYR A 125 8.62 -2.23 1.24
C TYR A 125 8.03 -2.51 2.63
N PHE A 126 7.91 -1.47 3.46
CA PHE A 126 7.33 -1.58 4.80
C PHE A 126 5.88 -2.06 4.75
N LEU A 127 5.08 -1.54 3.81
CA LEU A 127 3.69 -1.97 3.61
C LEU A 127 3.56 -3.47 3.34
N LEU A 128 4.47 -4.03 2.54
CA LEU A 128 4.50 -5.46 2.22
C LEU A 128 4.89 -6.32 3.42
N LYS A 129 5.65 -5.76 4.37
CA LYS A 129 6.10 -6.45 5.58
C LYS A 129 5.21 -6.28 6.80
N LEU A 130 4.15 -5.47 6.71
CA LEU A 130 3.23 -5.30 7.83
C LEU A 130 2.57 -6.64 8.20
N PRO A 131 2.56 -7.02 9.49
CA PRO A 131 1.79 -8.18 9.93
C PRO A 131 0.32 -7.96 9.58
N ILE A 132 -0.36 -9.02 9.13
CA ILE A 132 -1.76 -9.03 8.67
C ILE A 132 -1.98 -8.34 7.31
N PHE A 133 -1.55 -7.09 7.13
CA PHE A 133 -1.83 -6.31 5.90
C PHE A 133 -0.86 -6.59 4.75
N GLY A 134 0.36 -7.08 5.01
CA GLY A 134 1.36 -7.33 3.98
C GLY A 134 0.87 -8.30 2.90
N LYS A 135 0.25 -9.42 3.30
CA LYS A 135 -0.35 -10.39 2.37
C LYS A 135 -1.52 -9.80 1.57
N LEU A 136 -2.27 -8.86 2.15
CA LEU A 136 -3.35 -8.18 1.44
C LEU A 136 -2.78 -7.28 0.34
N PHE A 137 -1.78 -6.46 0.66
CA PHE A 137 -1.11 -5.61 -0.32
C PHE A 137 -0.43 -6.43 -1.42
N GLN A 138 0.26 -7.51 -1.05
CA GLN A 138 0.83 -8.48 -1.98
C GLN A 138 -0.21 -8.94 -3.02
N ARG A 139 -1.38 -9.42 -2.56
CA ARG A 139 -2.48 -9.84 -3.44
C ARG A 139 -3.01 -8.71 -4.32
N ILE A 140 -3.16 -7.49 -3.78
CA ILE A 140 -3.61 -6.32 -4.55
C ILE A 140 -2.65 -6.01 -5.70
N TYR A 141 -1.34 -5.98 -5.44
CA TYR A 141 -0.34 -5.68 -6.46
C TYR A 141 -0.22 -6.80 -7.49
N LEU A 142 -0.35 -8.06 -7.07
CA LEU A 142 -0.43 -9.20 -7.98
C LEU A 142 -1.64 -9.10 -8.91
N ILE A 143 -2.83 -8.82 -8.38
CA ILE A 143 -4.05 -8.66 -9.19
C ILE A 143 -3.88 -7.54 -10.21
N ARG A 144 -3.32 -6.39 -9.81
CA ARG A 144 -3.04 -5.28 -10.73
C ARG A 144 -2.05 -5.69 -11.82
N PHE A 145 -0.97 -6.36 -11.44
CA PHE A 145 0.04 -6.86 -12.37
C PHE A 145 -0.57 -7.84 -13.37
N THR A 146 -1.23 -8.90 -12.91
CA THR A 146 -1.75 -9.97 -13.77
C THR A 146 -2.90 -9.51 -14.64
N ARG A 147 -3.81 -8.66 -14.14
CA ARG A 147 -4.90 -8.12 -14.97
C ARG A 147 -4.37 -7.18 -16.05
N SER A 148 -3.47 -6.27 -15.70
CA SER A 148 -2.92 -5.29 -16.66
C SER A 148 -2.12 -5.99 -17.76
N LEU A 149 -1.09 -6.73 -17.34
CA LEU A 149 -0.81 -8.10 -17.75
C LEU A 149 -1.55 -8.66 -18.97
N ALA A 150 -2.54 -9.48 -18.63
CA ALA A 150 -3.44 -10.19 -19.50
C ALA A 150 -4.18 -9.26 -20.47
N THR A 151 -4.66 -8.08 -20.04
CA THR A 151 -5.37 -7.19 -20.96
C THR A 151 -4.49 -6.70 -22.10
N LEU A 152 -3.25 -6.34 -21.80
CA LEU A 152 -2.32 -5.87 -22.82
C LEU A 152 -2.01 -7.01 -23.80
N VAL A 153 -1.76 -8.23 -23.29
CA VAL A 153 -1.48 -9.41 -24.12
C VAL A 153 -2.68 -9.80 -24.99
N VAL A 154 -3.89 -9.90 -24.41
CA VAL A 154 -5.15 -10.16 -25.14
C VAL A 154 -5.45 -9.06 -26.16
N GLY A 155 -5.10 -7.82 -25.83
CA GLY A 155 -5.18 -6.66 -26.72
C GLY A 155 -4.14 -6.64 -27.84
N GLY A 156 -3.31 -7.68 -27.98
CA GLY A 156 -2.30 -7.82 -29.04
C GLY A 156 -1.01 -7.05 -28.79
N VAL A 157 -0.79 -6.51 -27.58
CA VAL A 157 0.46 -5.84 -27.22
C VAL A 157 1.55 -6.88 -26.98
N ALA A 158 2.70 -6.72 -27.62
CA ALA A 158 3.87 -7.58 -27.40
C ALA A 158 4.25 -7.66 -25.91
N LEU A 159 4.59 -8.86 -25.43
CA LEU A 159 4.83 -9.16 -24.01
C LEU A 159 5.82 -8.20 -23.33
N THR A 160 6.97 -7.93 -23.97
CA THR A 160 7.98 -7.00 -23.44
C THR A 160 7.45 -5.57 -23.30
N LYS A 161 6.64 -5.10 -24.26
CA LYS A 161 5.96 -3.81 -24.19
C LYS A 161 4.86 -3.82 -23.11
N GLY A 162 4.12 -4.92 -22.98
CA GLY A 162 3.12 -5.13 -21.94
C GLY A 162 3.72 -5.06 -20.53
N LEU A 163 4.88 -5.69 -20.32
CA LEU A 163 5.64 -5.61 -19.06
C LEU A 163 6.11 -4.19 -18.75
N LYS A 164 6.66 -3.46 -19.74
CA LYS A 164 7.08 -2.06 -19.58
C LYS A 164 5.92 -1.16 -19.14
N ILE A 165 4.76 -1.29 -19.79
CA ILE A 165 3.55 -0.54 -19.43
C ILE A 165 3.08 -0.92 -18.01
N THR A 166 3.04 -2.22 -17.70
CA THR A 166 2.58 -2.74 -16.41
C THR A 166 3.48 -2.30 -15.25
N ALA A 167 4.80 -2.27 -15.43
CA ALA A 167 5.74 -1.71 -14.46
C ALA A 167 5.41 -0.24 -14.14
N GLY A 168 4.92 0.50 -15.13
CA GLY A 168 4.45 1.88 -14.99
C GLY A 168 3.27 2.05 -14.03
N ILE A 169 2.37 1.06 -13.94
CA ILE A 169 1.08 1.19 -13.27
C ILE A 169 0.84 0.27 -12.06
N VAL A 170 1.71 -0.71 -11.79
CA VAL A 170 1.56 -1.65 -10.66
C VAL A 170 1.45 -0.96 -9.29
N GLY A 171 1.94 0.28 -9.19
CA GLY A 171 1.67 1.17 -8.05
C GLY A 171 2.53 0.94 -6.81
N ASN A 172 3.44 -0.04 -6.83
CA ASN A 172 4.43 -0.31 -5.79
C ASN A 172 5.83 -0.42 -6.41
N THR A 173 6.82 0.22 -5.79
CA THR A 173 8.20 0.26 -6.28
C THR A 173 8.91 -1.09 -6.22
N VAL A 174 8.62 -1.95 -5.24
CA VAL A 174 9.19 -3.31 -5.15
C VAL A 174 8.71 -4.16 -6.33
N TYR A 175 7.40 -4.13 -6.63
CA TYR A 175 6.85 -4.83 -7.80
C TYR A 175 7.32 -4.21 -9.12
N ARG A 176 7.46 -2.88 -9.20
CA ARG A 176 8.03 -2.20 -10.37
C ARG A 176 9.45 -2.66 -10.64
N ASP A 177 10.31 -2.69 -9.62
CA ASP A 177 11.70 -3.15 -9.72
C ASP A 177 11.74 -4.63 -10.14
N LEU A 178 10.85 -5.45 -9.59
CA LEU A 178 10.71 -6.86 -9.96
C LEU A 178 10.38 -7.03 -11.45
N ILE A 179 9.34 -6.35 -11.94
CA ILE A 179 8.93 -6.40 -13.36
C ILE A 179 10.04 -5.82 -14.25
N THR A 180 10.72 -4.77 -13.81
CA THR A 180 11.82 -4.14 -14.59
C THR A 180 13.00 -5.07 -14.76
N ARG A 181 13.32 -5.88 -13.74
CA ARG A 181 14.32 -6.95 -13.86
C ARG A 181 13.85 -8.04 -14.82
N THR A 182 12.59 -8.48 -14.72
CA THR A 182 12.02 -9.45 -15.64
C THR A 182 12.10 -9.00 -17.11
N ILE A 183 11.90 -7.71 -17.39
CA ILE A 183 12.02 -7.17 -18.76
C ILE A 183 13.42 -7.39 -19.32
N LYS A 184 14.47 -7.15 -18.52
CA LYS A 184 15.86 -7.36 -18.96
C LYS A 184 16.14 -8.83 -19.25
N GLU A 185 15.72 -9.72 -18.36
CA GLU A 185 15.88 -11.18 -18.57
C GLU A 185 15.19 -11.64 -19.86
N VAL A 186 13.97 -11.16 -20.12
CA VAL A 186 13.24 -11.52 -21.36
C VAL A 186 13.90 -10.92 -22.60
N GLU A 187 14.45 -9.71 -22.52
CA GLU A 187 15.21 -9.10 -23.63
C GLU A 187 16.53 -9.85 -23.92
N GLU A 188 17.10 -10.51 -22.92
CA GLU A 188 18.28 -11.37 -23.03
C GLU A 188 17.94 -12.82 -23.46
N GLY A 189 16.65 -13.15 -23.62
CA GLY A 189 16.16 -14.45 -24.06
C GLY A 189 15.85 -15.45 -22.95
N ASN A 190 15.92 -15.03 -21.68
CA ASN A 190 15.54 -15.84 -20.53
C ASN A 190 14.01 -15.84 -20.31
N SER A 191 13.53 -16.85 -19.59
CA SER A 191 12.11 -17.01 -19.28
C SER A 191 11.57 -15.88 -18.40
N ILE A 192 10.33 -15.44 -18.65
CA ILE A 192 9.60 -14.45 -17.81
C ILE A 192 9.52 -14.86 -16.33
N SER A 193 9.56 -16.16 -16.06
CA SER A 193 9.35 -16.73 -14.72
C SER A 193 10.59 -16.71 -13.83
N THR A 194 11.79 -16.57 -14.39
CA THR A 194 13.08 -16.66 -13.68
C THR A 194 13.13 -15.73 -12.47
N VAL A 195 12.97 -14.43 -12.71
CA VAL A 195 12.96 -13.38 -11.66
C VAL A 195 11.81 -13.57 -10.67
N PHE A 196 10.66 -14.09 -11.14
CA PHE A 196 9.49 -14.31 -10.30
C PHE A 196 9.62 -15.54 -9.39
N MET A 197 10.40 -16.56 -9.77
CA MET A 197 10.66 -17.72 -8.91
C MET A 197 11.59 -17.39 -7.74
N GLU A 198 12.54 -16.48 -7.95
CA GLU A 198 13.49 -16.06 -6.92
C GLU A 198 12.92 -15.03 -5.93
N SER A 199 11.77 -14.43 -6.26
CA SER A 199 11.17 -13.38 -5.46
C SER A 199 10.29 -13.90 -4.34
N LYS A 200 10.57 -13.45 -3.10
CA LYS A 200 9.72 -13.71 -1.92
C LYS A 200 8.35 -13.02 -2.01
N GLU A 201 8.23 -11.99 -2.83
CA GLU A 201 6.99 -11.23 -3.01
C GLU A 201 6.04 -11.87 -4.04
N MET A 202 6.48 -12.93 -4.72
CA MET A 202 5.68 -13.69 -5.67
C MET A 202 5.31 -15.06 -5.08
N PRO A 203 4.02 -15.41 -4.97
CA PRO A 203 3.62 -16.77 -4.63
C PRO A 203 4.12 -17.75 -5.69
N GLN A 204 4.72 -18.88 -5.27
CA GLN A 204 5.28 -19.88 -6.19
C GLN A 204 4.28 -20.36 -7.25
N MET A 205 3.00 -20.49 -6.88
CA MET A 205 1.92 -20.87 -7.80
C MET A 205 1.84 -19.92 -9.00
N VAL A 206 1.98 -18.61 -8.82
CA VAL A 206 1.90 -17.62 -9.91
C VAL A 206 3.08 -17.78 -10.86
N SER A 207 4.30 -17.94 -10.32
CA SER A 207 5.49 -18.17 -11.12
C SER A 207 5.40 -19.47 -11.93
N GLN A 208 4.82 -20.53 -11.36
CA GLN A 208 4.57 -21.80 -12.07
C GLN A 208 3.54 -21.67 -13.19
N MET A 209 2.45 -20.93 -12.97
CA MET A 209 1.45 -20.69 -14.01
C MET A 209 2.04 -19.90 -15.19
N LEU A 210 2.92 -18.92 -14.91
CA LEU A 210 3.64 -18.19 -15.97
C LEU A 210 4.55 -19.10 -16.79
N ILE A 211 5.24 -20.07 -16.16
CA ILE A 211 6.06 -21.07 -16.88
C ILE A 211 5.20 -21.88 -17.86
N VAL A 212 4.05 -22.35 -17.40
CA VAL A 212 3.13 -23.16 -18.23
C VAL A 212 2.58 -22.31 -19.38
N GLY A 213 2.18 -21.07 -19.10
CA GLY A 213 1.69 -20.15 -20.12
C GLY A 213 2.74 -19.83 -21.18
N GLU A 214 4.00 -19.60 -20.78
CA GLU A 214 5.11 -19.34 -21.70
C GLU A 214 5.41 -20.54 -22.60
N LYS A 215 5.45 -21.77 -22.04
CA LYS A 215 5.67 -23.00 -22.82
C LYS A 215 4.54 -23.32 -23.79
N THR A 216 3.31 -22.94 -23.45
CA THR A 216 2.12 -23.21 -24.28
C THR A 216 1.81 -22.06 -25.23
N GLY A 217 2.54 -20.94 -25.16
CA GLY A 217 2.26 -19.73 -25.92
C GLY A 217 0.96 -19.02 -25.52
N ARG A 218 0.40 -19.35 -24.35
CA ARG A 218 -0.86 -18.81 -23.80
C ARG A 218 -0.61 -18.17 -22.44
N ILE A 219 -0.11 -16.94 -22.46
CA ILE A 219 0.14 -16.13 -21.26
C ILE A 219 -1.08 -15.27 -20.89
N ASP A 220 -2.08 -15.22 -21.77
CA ASP A 220 -3.37 -14.53 -21.59
C ASP A 220 -4.28 -15.12 -20.50
#